data_AF-A0A3C0W8M5-F1
#
_entry.id   AF-A0A3C0W8M5-F1
#
_cell.length_a   1.000
_cell.length_b   1.000
_cell.length_c   1.000
_cell.angle_alpha   90.00
_cell.angle_beta   90.00
_cell.angle_gamma   90.00
#
_symmetry.space_group_name_H-M   'P 1'
#
loop_
_entity.id
_entity.type
_entity.pdbx_description
1 polymer ?
#
loop_
_entity_poly.entity_id
_entity_poly.type
_entity_poly.pdbx_seq_one_letter_code
_entity_poly.pdbx_strand_id
1 'polypeptide(L)'
;AIVGLLLLAWLYYLAMDRTSGLAAIGLVSFAALAQLAPSLFGAVLWRGGRASGALAGLAAGMAVWAVMLAGPQFAPDFGLNVPAMLGLKDPFATGVFLSLSLNLGVFVLVSRARPPRLIDRVQARAFVDRLGPDWMEGRGGSAGASVGDLRALVAR
;
A
#
# COMPACT_ATOMS: atom_id res chain seq x y z
N ALA A 1 -21.95 15.22 -17.13
CA ALA A 1 -20.71 14.44 -17.33
C ALA A 1 -19.87 14.98 -18.50
N ILE A 2 -20.38 15.00 -19.73
CA ILE A 2 -19.63 15.41 -20.94
C ILE A 2 -19.15 16.86 -20.87
N VAL A 3 -20.01 17.81 -20.48
CA VAL A 3 -19.62 19.22 -20.34
C VAL A 3 -18.47 19.39 -19.34
N GLY A 4 -18.48 18.66 -18.22
CA GLY A 4 -17.39 18.69 -17.25
C GLY A 4 -16.08 18.12 -17.80
N LEU A 5 -16.15 17.05 -18.59
CA LEU A 5 -15.00 16.48 -19.30
C LEU A 5 -14.41 17.47 -20.33
N LEU A 6 -15.27 18.15 -21.09
CA LEU A 6 -14.86 19.17 -22.06
C LEU A 6 -14.24 20.39 -21.35
N LEU A 7 -14.81 20.82 -20.23
CA LEU A 7 -14.26 21.90 -19.40
C LEU A 7 -12.89 21.53 -18.84
N LEU A 8 -12.72 20.30 -18.36
CA LEU A 8 -11.45 19.80 -17.85
C LEU A 8 -10.39 19.71 -18.96
N ALA A 9 -10.77 19.24 -20.14
CA ALA A 9 -9.89 19.21 -21.32
C ALA A 9 -9.49 20.62 -21.77
N TRP A 10 -10.41 21.58 -21.72
CA TRP A 10 -10.13 22.99 -22.03
C TRP A 10 -9.20 23.62 -21.00
N LEU A 11 -9.43 23.40 -19.70
CA LEU A 11 -8.55 23.87 -18.63
C LEU A 11 -7.14 23.27 -18.76
N TYR A 12 -7.04 21.98 -19.08
CA TYR A 12 -5.77 21.31 -19.37
C TYR A 12 -5.06 21.94 -20.58
N TYR A 13 -5.80 22.25 -21.64
CA TYR A 13 -5.27 22.95 -22.82
C TYR A 13 -4.73 24.35 -22.49
N LEU A 14 -5.36 25.08 -21.56
CA LEU A 14 -4.86 26.39 -21.12
C LEU A 14 -3.65 26.31 -20.18
N ALA A 15 -3.59 25.30 -19.32
CA ALA A 15 -2.56 25.18 -18.30
C ALA A 15 -1.25 24.55 -18.82
N MET A 16 -1.30 23.81 -19.94
CA MET A 16 -0.13 23.14 -20.46
C MET A 16 0.75 24.09 -21.29
N ASP A 17 2.03 24.14 -20.93
CA ASP A 17 3.01 24.96 -21.64
C ASP A 17 3.26 24.40 -23.05
N ARG A 18 3.17 25.25 -24.09
CA ARG A 18 3.11 24.82 -25.50
C ARG A 18 4.42 24.24 -26.04
N THR A 19 5.50 24.34 -25.27
CA THR A 19 6.86 23.90 -25.62
C THR A 19 7.16 22.48 -25.15
N SER A 20 6.34 21.91 -24.26
CA SER A 20 6.49 20.55 -23.76
C SER A 20 5.96 19.54 -24.79
N GLY A 21 6.87 18.84 -25.48
CA GLY A 21 6.50 17.80 -26.45
C GLY A 21 5.75 16.61 -25.82
N LEU A 22 4.95 15.88 -26.60
CA LEU A 22 4.20 14.69 -26.14
C LEU A 22 5.10 13.66 -25.42
N ALA A 23 6.36 13.55 -25.84
CA ALA A 23 7.34 12.68 -25.20
C ALA A 23 7.62 13.07 -23.73
N ALA A 24 7.64 14.37 -23.41
CA ALA A 24 7.88 14.85 -22.04
C ALA A 24 6.70 14.49 -21.11
N ILE A 25 5.46 14.65 -21.59
CA ILE A 25 4.25 14.23 -20.87
C ILE A 25 4.28 12.71 -20.60
N GLY A 26 4.71 11.92 -21.60
CA GLY A 26 4.93 10.48 -21.46
C GLY A 26 5.98 10.14 -20.40
N LEU A 27 7.10 10.86 -20.39
CA LEU A 27 8.19 10.67 -19.43
C LEU A 27 7.74 10.91 -17.98
N VAL A 28 7.00 12.01 -17.74
CA VAL A 28 6.42 12.35 -16.43
C VAL A 28 5.41 11.28 -15.98
N SER A 29 4.63 10.74 -16.91
CA SER A 29 3.66 9.66 -16.65
C SER A 29 4.34 8.33 -16.32
N PHE A 30 5.41 7.97 -17.02
CA PHE A 30 6.21 6.78 -16.67
C PHE A 30 6.90 6.93 -15.31
N ALA A 31 7.35 8.13 -14.96
CA ALA A 31 7.88 8.40 -13.63
C ALA A 31 6.81 8.22 -12.53
N ALA A 32 5.54 8.58 -12.80
CA ALA A 32 4.44 8.27 -11.89
C ALA A 32 4.22 6.76 -11.76
N LEU A 33 4.22 6.03 -12.87
CA LEU A 33 4.06 4.57 -12.86
C LEU A 33 5.19 3.89 -12.07
N ALA A 34 6.42 4.40 -12.19
CA ALA A 34 7.58 3.90 -11.46
C ALA A 34 7.44 4.02 -9.94
N GLN A 35 6.55 4.88 -9.41
CA GLN A 35 6.27 4.96 -7.97
C GLN A 35 5.72 3.64 -7.40
N LEU A 36 5.13 2.78 -8.23
CA LEU A 36 4.67 1.46 -7.82
C LEU A 36 5.83 0.48 -7.60
N ALA A 37 6.99 0.72 -8.22
CA ALA A 37 8.10 -0.22 -8.23
C ALA A 37 8.60 -0.59 -6.82
N PRO A 38 8.88 0.35 -5.89
CA PRO A 38 9.34 0.01 -4.54
C PRO A 38 8.38 -0.92 -3.80
N SER A 39 7.07 -0.66 -3.92
CA SER A 39 6.03 -1.45 -3.26
C SER A 39 5.85 -2.82 -3.92
N LEU A 40 5.92 -2.89 -5.26
CA LEU A 40 5.80 -4.14 -6.00
C LEU A 40 6.99 -5.08 -5.71
N PHE A 41 8.22 -4.56 -5.86
CA PHE A 41 9.42 -5.33 -5.53
C PHE A 41 9.47 -5.66 -4.04
N GLY A 42 9.09 -4.73 -3.17
CA GLY A 42 9.02 -4.96 -1.74
C GLY A 42 7.99 -6.02 -1.33
N ALA A 43 6.86 -6.11 -2.03
CA ALA A 43 5.84 -7.14 -1.76
C ALA A 43 6.27 -8.54 -2.23
N VAL A 44 6.98 -8.63 -3.36
CA VAL A 44 7.38 -9.91 -3.96
C VAL A 44 8.70 -10.44 -3.37
N LEU A 45 9.71 -9.58 -3.23
CA LEU A 45 11.07 -10.00 -2.86
C LEU A 45 11.31 -9.97 -1.34
N TRP A 46 10.51 -9.22 -0.58
CA TRP A 46 10.76 -8.99 0.84
C TRP A 46 9.59 -9.43 1.72
N ARG A 47 9.79 -10.51 2.50
CA ARG A 47 8.81 -11.04 3.47
C ARG A 47 8.38 -10.02 4.55
N GLY A 48 9.14 -8.94 4.74
CA GLY A 48 8.84 -7.87 5.70
C GLY A 48 8.06 -6.69 5.11
N GLY A 49 7.75 -6.71 3.80
CA GLY A 49 6.98 -5.64 3.16
C GLY A 49 5.54 -5.60 3.69
N ARG A 50 5.15 -4.49 4.32
CA ARG A 50 3.81 -4.34 4.91
C ARG A 50 2.96 -3.41 4.05
N ALA A 51 1.66 -3.71 3.92
CA ALA A 51 0.72 -2.88 3.16
C ALA A 51 0.66 -1.42 3.66
N SER A 52 0.81 -1.20 4.97
CA SER A 52 0.90 0.15 5.55
C SER A 52 2.15 0.91 5.10
N GLY A 53 3.28 0.21 4.96
CA GLY A 53 4.50 0.81 4.41
C GLY A 53 4.37 1.13 2.94
N ALA A 54 3.73 0.25 2.15
CA ALA A 54 3.49 0.48 0.73
C ALA A 54 2.64 1.75 0.52
N LEU A 55 1.54 1.89 1.27
CA LEU A 55 0.68 3.07 1.19
C LEU A 55 1.42 4.36 1.60
N ALA A 56 2.19 4.32 2.69
CA ALA A 56 2.93 5.48 3.16
C ALA A 56 4.06 5.88 2.18
N GLY A 57 4.79 4.90 1.65
CA GLY A 57 5.83 5.12 0.64
C GLY A 57 5.26 5.70 -0.65
N LEU A 58 4.16 5.13 -1.15
CA LEU A 58 3.45 5.64 -2.32
C LEU A 58 2.97 7.07 -2.11
N ALA A 59 2.36 7.37 -0.96
CA ALA A 59 1.88 8.72 -0.67
C ALA A 59 3.03 9.74 -0.65
N ALA A 60 4.13 9.41 0.03
CA ALA A 60 5.30 10.28 0.10
C ALA A 60 5.96 10.49 -1.28
N GLY A 61 6.18 9.40 -2.03
CA GLY A 61 6.74 9.45 -3.38
C GLY A 61 5.86 10.22 -4.36
N MET A 62 4.55 9.97 -4.32
CA MET A 62 3.58 10.67 -5.16
C MET A 62 3.51 12.16 -4.82
N ALA A 63 3.62 12.54 -3.55
CA ALA A 63 3.66 13.95 -3.16
C ALA A 63 4.90 14.66 -3.72
N VAL A 64 6.09 14.04 -3.61
CA VAL A 64 7.33 14.59 -4.19
C VAL A 64 7.25 14.64 -5.72
N TRP A 65 6.74 13.59 -6.35
CA TRP A 65 6.52 13.58 -7.80
C TRP A 65 5.57 14.68 -8.25
N ALA A 66 4.46 14.88 -7.52
CA ALA A 66 3.48 15.91 -7.84
C ALA A 66 4.08 17.31 -7.75
N VAL A 67 4.92 17.58 -6.74
CA VAL A 67 5.56 18.88 -6.56
C VAL A 67 6.71 19.11 -7.53
N MET A 68 7.54 18.10 -7.82
CA MET A 68 8.79 18.27 -8.57
C MET A 68 8.67 17.96 -10.07
N LEU A 69 7.73 17.13 -10.49
CA LEU A 69 7.57 16.73 -11.89
C LEU A 69 6.26 17.22 -12.48
N ALA A 70 5.13 16.95 -11.81
CA ALA A 70 3.81 17.31 -12.35
C ALA A 70 3.54 18.81 -12.26
N GLY A 71 3.85 19.43 -11.12
CA GLY A 71 3.63 20.85 -10.86
C GLY A 71 4.27 21.79 -11.91
N PRO A 72 5.56 21.63 -12.22
CA PRO A 72 6.24 22.43 -13.25
C PRO A 72 5.61 22.35 -14.65
N GLN A 73 4.82 21.31 -14.96
CA GLN A 73 4.11 21.20 -16.24
C GLN A 73 2.96 22.21 -16.36
N PHE A 74 2.38 22.63 -15.23
CA PHE A 74 1.27 23.58 -15.17
C PHE A 74 1.74 25.01 -14.88
N ALA A 75 2.84 25.16 -14.14
CA ALA A 75 3.43 26.44 -13.82
C ALA A 75 4.95 26.28 -13.67
N PRO A 76 5.79 26.88 -14.54
CA PRO A 76 7.24 26.68 -14.55
C PRO A 76 7.95 27.00 -13.22
N ASP A 77 7.42 27.95 -12.45
CA ASP A 77 7.97 28.36 -11.14
C ASP A 77 7.37 27.58 -9.95
N PHE A 78 6.60 26.52 -10.21
CA PHE A 78 5.93 25.74 -9.17
C PHE A 78 6.89 24.79 -8.47
N GLY A 79 6.88 24.81 -7.13
CA GLY A 79 7.62 23.87 -6.28
C GLY A 79 8.98 24.39 -5.82
N LEU A 80 9.80 23.47 -5.29
CA LEU A 80 11.15 23.77 -4.81
C LEU A 80 12.16 23.44 -5.90
N ASN A 81 13.05 24.39 -6.21
CA ASN A 81 14.17 24.21 -7.14
C ASN A 81 15.33 23.45 -6.48
N VAL A 82 15.02 22.28 -5.91
CA VAL A 82 15.98 21.39 -5.26
C VAL A 82 17.15 20.99 -6.18
N PRO A 83 16.98 20.78 -7.50
CA PRO A 83 18.11 20.53 -8.39
C PRO A 83 19.14 21.66 -8.34
N ALA A 84 18.70 22.92 -8.34
CA ALA A 84 19.58 24.08 -8.20
C ALA A 84 20.23 24.14 -6.80
N MET A 85 19.50 23.77 -5.75
CA MET A 85 20.04 23.69 -4.38
C MET A 85 21.10 22.60 -4.22
N LEU A 86 20.98 21.49 -4.95
CA LEU A 86 21.93 20.36 -4.95
C LEU A 86 23.03 20.49 -6.00
N GLY A 87 23.02 21.56 -6.82
CA GLY A 87 23.98 21.75 -7.92
C GLY A 87 23.83 20.74 -9.07
N LEU A 88 22.68 20.10 -9.19
CA LEU A 88 22.38 19.09 -10.20
C LEU A 88 21.85 19.75 -11.48
N LYS A 89 22.40 19.33 -12.63
CA LYS A 89 22.08 19.92 -13.93
C LYS A 89 20.77 19.44 -14.56
N ASP A 90 20.25 18.30 -14.10
CA ASP A 90 19.03 17.69 -14.66
C ASP A 90 17.89 17.69 -13.63
N PRO A 91 16.95 18.64 -13.73
CA PRO A 91 15.80 18.73 -12.83
C PRO A 91 14.89 17.50 -12.89
N PHE A 92 14.71 16.92 -14.09
CA PHE A 92 13.83 15.78 -14.28
C PHE A 92 14.40 14.54 -13.60
N ALA A 93 15.66 14.20 -13.89
CA ALA A 93 16.33 13.05 -13.27
C ALA A 93 16.38 13.18 -11.75
N THR A 94 16.65 14.39 -11.25
CA THR A 94 16.67 14.68 -9.80
C THR A 94 15.30 14.45 -9.17
N GLY A 95 14.22 14.92 -9.80
CA GLY A 95 12.85 14.70 -9.31
C GLY A 95 12.48 13.21 -9.28
N VAL A 96 12.78 12.47 -10.34
CA VAL A 96 12.53 11.01 -10.39
C VAL A 96 13.31 10.31 -9.27
N PHE A 97 14.61 10.63 -9.14
CA PHE A 97 15.47 10.00 -8.15
C PHE A 97 15.00 10.28 -6.72
N LEU A 98 14.68 11.54 -6.39
CA LEU A 98 14.27 11.94 -5.05
C LEU A 98 12.91 11.34 -4.69
N SER A 99 11.95 11.37 -5.62
CA SER A 99 10.61 10.80 -5.39
C SER A 99 10.67 9.28 -5.14
N LEU A 100 11.43 8.53 -5.95
CA LEU A 100 11.59 7.08 -5.77
C LEU A 100 12.39 6.74 -4.51
N SER A 101 13.41 7.52 -4.19
CA SER A 101 14.22 7.35 -2.99
C SER A 101 13.41 7.60 -1.73
N LEU A 102 12.57 8.66 -1.70
CA LEU A 102 11.68 8.92 -0.58
C LEU A 102 10.60 7.84 -0.46
N ASN A 103 10.01 7.42 -1.59
CA ASN A 103 9.05 6.32 -1.62
C ASN A 103 9.63 5.04 -0.99
N LEU A 104 10.79 4.61 -1.47
CA LEU A 104 11.47 3.42 -0.97
C LEU A 104 11.89 3.58 0.50
N GLY A 105 12.43 4.74 0.89
CA GLY A 105 12.85 5.01 2.26
C GLY A 105 11.69 4.96 3.26
N VAL A 106 10.58 5.63 2.93
CA VAL A 106 9.35 5.60 3.75
C VAL A 106 8.74 4.21 3.75
N PHE A 107 8.69 3.53 2.61
CA PHE A 107 8.25 2.14 2.51
C PHE A 107 9.02 1.24 3.47
N VAL A 108 10.36 1.30 3.46
CA VAL A 108 11.22 0.49 4.32
C VAL A 108 11.05 0.85 5.79
N LEU A 109 11.07 2.15 6.12
CA LEU A 109 10.96 2.64 7.50
C LEU A 109 9.63 2.23 8.15
N VAL A 110 8.53 2.49 7.46
CA VAL A 110 7.17 2.16 7.95
C VAL A 110 6.95 0.65 7.95
N SER A 111 7.45 -0.06 6.93
CA SER A 111 7.39 -1.52 6.90
C SER A 111 8.20 -2.15 8.01
N ARG A 112 9.27 -1.53 8.53
CA ARG A 112 10.00 -2.04 9.70
C ARG A 112 9.33 -1.68 11.03
N ALA A 113 8.85 -0.45 11.17
CA ALA A 113 8.30 0.08 12.42
C ALA A 113 6.94 -0.51 12.83
N ARG A 114 6.10 -0.95 11.88
CA ARG A 114 4.71 -1.36 12.16
C ARG A 114 4.60 -2.85 12.50
N PRO A 115 4.19 -3.32 13.68
CA PRO A 115 4.00 -4.77 13.93
C PRO A 115 3.05 -5.44 12.90
N PRO A 116 3.14 -6.77 12.67
CA PRO A 116 2.30 -7.48 11.70
C PRO A 116 0.80 -7.22 11.95
N ARG A 117 0.02 -7.07 10.86
CA ARG A 117 -1.35 -6.51 10.90
C ARG A 117 -2.26 -7.24 11.89
N LEU A 118 -3.04 -6.46 12.63
CA LEU A 118 -4.04 -6.89 13.61
C LEU A 118 -5.12 -7.83 13.06
N ILE A 119 -5.36 -7.87 11.75
CA ILE A 119 -6.45 -8.66 11.18
C ILE A 119 -6.24 -10.16 11.41
N ASP A 120 -4.99 -10.62 11.35
CA ASP A 120 -4.62 -12.00 11.70
C ASP A 120 -4.84 -12.29 13.18
N ARG A 121 -4.60 -11.31 14.08
CA ARG A 121 -4.85 -11.48 15.51
C ARG A 121 -6.33 -11.45 15.85
N VAL A 122 -7.12 -10.58 15.23
CA VAL A 122 -8.56 -10.47 15.48
C VAL A 122 -9.30 -11.68 14.89
N GLN A 123 -8.92 -12.14 13.69
CA GLN A 123 -9.50 -13.34 13.09
C GLN A 123 -9.02 -14.62 13.79
N ALA A 124 -7.75 -14.72 14.17
CA ALA A 124 -7.28 -15.86 14.98
C ALA A 124 -7.93 -15.88 16.36
N ARG A 125 -8.17 -14.73 17.01
CA ARG A 125 -8.87 -14.67 18.30
C ARG A 125 -10.34 -15.08 18.16
N ALA A 126 -11.03 -14.61 17.12
CA ALA A 126 -12.41 -15.04 16.84
C ALA A 126 -12.54 -16.53 16.48
N PHE A 127 -11.48 -17.15 15.95
CA PHE A 127 -11.45 -18.57 15.61
C PHE A 127 -11.00 -19.46 16.78
N VAL A 128 -10.05 -18.98 17.59
CA VAL A 128 -9.54 -19.70 18.78
C VAL A 128 -10.54 -19.63 19.94
N ASP A 129 -11.27 -18.53 20.14
CA ASP A 129 -12.32 -18.44 21.16
C ASP A 129 -13.52 -19.36 20.85
N ARG A 130 -13.70 -19.77 19.59
CA ARG A 130 -14.71 -20.78 19.19
C ARG A 130 -14.25 -22.23 19.31
N LEU A 131 -12.96 -22.45 19.58
CA LEU A 131 -12.36 -23.77 19.81
C LEU A 131 -11.98 -23.98 21.29
N GLY A 132 -12.41 -23.08 22.18
CA GLY A 132 -12.45 -23.37 23.61
C GLY A 132 -13.26 -24.65 23.82
N PRO A 133 -12.73 -25.66 24.53
CA PRO A 133 -13.39 -26.96 24.60
C PRO A 133 -14.73 -26.84 25.34
N ASP A 134 -15.84 -26.99 24.62
CA ASP A 134 -17.17 -27.28 25.16
C ASP A 134 -17.18 -28.51 26.10
N TRP A 135 -16.08 -29.27 26.17
CA TRP A 135 -15.87 -30.40 27.06
C TRP A 135 -15.68 -30.05 28.55
N MET A 136 -15.64 -28.75 28.93
CA MET A 136 -15.58 -28.32 30.33
C MET A 136 -16.89 -27.75 30.89
N GLU A 137 -17.90 -27.46 30.07
CA GLU A 137 -19.25 -27.14 30.57
C GLU A 137 -20.06 -28.43 30.72
N GLY A 138 -19.96 -29.03 31.90
CA GLY A 138 -20.93 -30.02 32.37
C GLY A 138 -20.51 -31.48 32.22
N ARG A 139 -19.33 -31.86 32.73
CA ARG A 139 -19.18 -33.18 33.38
C ARG A 139 -20.01 -33.23 34.66
N GLY A 140 -21.33 -33.18 34.52
CA GLY A 140 -22.29 -33.57 35.53
C GLY A 140 -22.83 -34.94 35.18
N GLY A 141 -22.19 -35.99 35.72
CA GLY A 141 -22.74 -37.34 35.69
C GLY A 141 -22.02 -38.34 34.80
N SER A 142 -20.82 -38.77 35.21
CA SER A 142 -20.44 -40.17 34.99
C SER A 142 -21.37 -41.05 35.84
N ALA A 143 -22.61 -41.25 35.38
CA ALA A 143 -23.45 -42.31 35.91
C ALA A 143 -22.86 -43.64 35.41
N GLY A 144 -22.46 -44.49 36.35
CA GLY A 144 -21.79 -45.76 36.07
C GLY A 144 -22.59 -46.63 35.12
N ALA A 145 -22.11 -46.77 33.90
CA ALA A 145 -22.55 -47.85 33.03
C ALA A 145 -21.97 -49.15 33.59
N SER A 146 -22.83 -50.06 34.01
CA SER A 146 -22.40 -51.38 34.49
C SER A 146 -22.10 -52.27 33.30
N VAL A 147 -21.24 -53.28 33.50
CA VAL A 147 -20.91 -54.27 32.45
C VAL A 147 -22.15 -55.00 31.91
N GLY A 148 -23.26 -55.01 32.66
CA GLY A 148 -24.55 -55.55 32.22
C GLY A 148 -25.19 -54.76 31.07
N ASP A 149 -25.06 -53.44 31.07
CA ASP A 149 -25.67 -52.56 30.05
C ASP A 149 -24.96 -52.70 28.71
N LEU A 150 -23.64 -52.93 28.75
CA LEU A 150 -22.83 -53.20 27.56
C LEU A 150 -23.14 -54.60 26.97
N ARG A 151 -23.47 -55.60 27.78
CA ARG A 151 -23.90 -56.93 27.29
C ARG A 151 -25.28 -56.90 26.65
N ALA A 152 -26.19 -56.08 27.16
CA ALA A 152 -27.53 -55.94 26.59
C ALA A 152 -27.51 -55.30 25.18
N LEU A 153 -26.58 -54.39 24.92
CA LEU A 153 -26.43 -53.69 23.63
C LEU A 153 -25.81 -54.56 22.52
N VAL A 154 -24.96 -55.52 22.87
CA VAL A 154 -24.34 -56.45 21.91
C VAL A 154 -25.26 -57.63 21.55
N ALA A 155 -26.29 -57.88 22.37
CA ALA A 155 -27.26 -58.96 22.14
C ALA A 155 -28.41 -58.58 21.19
N ARG A 156 -28.37 -57.39 20.57
CA ARG A 156 -29.33 -56.91 19.58
C ARG A 156 -28.72 -56.87 18.19
#